data_AF-A0A351XA23-F1
#
_entry.id   AF-A0A351XA23-F1
#
_cell.length_a   1.000
_cell.length_b   1.000
_cell.length_c   1.000
_cell.angle_alpha   90.00
_cell.angle_beta   90.00
_cell.angle_gamma   90.00
#
_symmetry.space_group_name_H-M   'P 1'
#
loop_
_entity.id
_entity.type
_entity.pdbx_description
1 polymer ?
#
loop_
_entity_poly.entity_id
_entity_poly.type
_entity_poly.pdbx_seq_one_letter_code
_entity_poly.pdbx_strand_id
1 'polypeptide(L)' 'MEKSILHVDCNKFYASVECLYRPEIRNKPVAVGGNPESRHGIILTKNEIASK' A
#
# COMPACT_ATOMS: atom_id res chain seq x y z
N MET A 1 -16.02 33.88 -8.41
CA MET A 1 -16.04 32.52 -7.85
C MET A 1 -14.60 32.12 -7.59
N GLU A 2 -14.25 31.79 -6.35
CA GLU A 2 -12.92 31.27 -6.05
C GLU A 2 -12.75 29.86 -6.65
N LYS A 3 -11.52 29.55 -7.09
CA LYS A 3 -11.19 28.21 -7.60
C LYS A 3 -10.88 27.30 -6.41
N SER A 4 -11.59 26.19 -6.31
CA SER A 4 -11.27 25.13 -5.36
C SER A 4 -10.31 24.12 -5.99
N ILE A 5 -9.27 23.73 -5.25
CA ILE A 5 -8.33 22.68 -5.65
C ILE A 5 -8.46 21.53 -4.64
N LEU A 6 -8.76 20.34 -5.14
CA LEU A 6 -8.82 19.12 -4.34
C LEU A 6 -7.59 18.25 -4.63
N HIS A 7 -6.94 17.79 -3.57
CA HIS A 7 -5.89 16.78 -3.62
C HIS A 7 -6.41 15.47 -3.03
N VAL A 8 -6.16 14.36 -3.72
CA VAL A 8 -6.61 13.03 -3.31
C VAL A 8 -5.41 12.08 -3.35
N ASP A 9 -5.23 11.34 -2.26
CA ASP A 9 -4.19 10.32 -2.13
C ASP A 9 -4.82 9.01 -1.65
N CYS A 10 -4.25 7.89 -2.09
CA CYS A 10 -4.71 6.56 -1.71
C CYS A 10 -3.89 6.01 -0.54
N ASN A 11 -4.57 5.75 0.58
CA ASN A 11 -3.95 5.17 1.77
C ASN A 11 -3.27 3.83 1.45
N LYS A 12 -1.95 3.76 1.71
CA LYS A 12 -1.13 2.54 1.59
C LYS A 12 -1.36 1.78 0.28
N PHE A 13 -1.44 2.54 -0.83
CA PHE A 13 -2.03 2.09 -2.09
C PHE A 13 -1.70 0.64 -2.51
N TYR A 14 -0.41 0.27 -2.66
CA TYR A 14 -0.08 -1.08 -3.13
C TYR A 14 -0.50 -2.19 -2.15
N ALA A 15 -0.42 -1.96 -0.83
CA ALA A 15 -0.89 -2.95 0.13
C ALA A 15 -2.42 -3.06 0.13
N SER A 16 -3.12 -1.94 -0.07
CA SER A 16 -4.58 -1.90 -0.21
C SER A 16 -5.05 -2.65 -1.47
N VAL A 17 -4.33 -2.50 -2.59
CA VAL A 17 -4.57 -3.24 -3.83
C VAL A 17 -4.35 -4.75 -3.63
N GLU A 18 -3.24 -5.14 -3.02
CA GLU A 18 -2.97 -6.55 -2.72
C GLU A 18 -4.05 -7.14 -1.80
N CYS A 19 -4.48 -6.43 -0.75
CA CYS A 19 -5.56 -6.88 0.14
C CYS A 19 -6.95 -6.92 -0.52
N LEU A 20 -7.15 -6.19 -1.63
CA LEU A 20 -8.37 -6.24 -2.43
C LEU A 20 -8.40 -7.52 -3.28
N TYR A 21 -7.35 -7.76 -4.05
CA TYR A 21 -7.27 -8.92 -4.96
C TYR A 21 -6.91 -10.23 -4.26
N ARG A 22 -6.30 -10.15 -3.07
CA ARG A 22 -5.93 -11.29 -2.22
C ARG A 22 -6.60 -11.17 -0.85
N PRO A 23 -7.90 -11.45 -0.76
CA PRO A 23 -8.64 -11.27 0.49
C PRO A 23 -8.08 -12.11 1.66
N GLU A 24 -7.37 -13.20 1.37
CA GLU A 24 -6.77 -14.10 2.37
C GLU A 24 -5.62 -13.47 3.18
N ILE A 25 -5.05 -12.35 2.72
CA ILE A 25 -3.99 -11.62 3.42
C ILE A 25 -4.49 -10.35 4.12
N ARG A 26 -5.77 -9.96 3.96
CA ARG A 26 -6.31 -8.70 4.46
C ARG A 26 -6.22 -8.53 5.98
N ASN A 27 -6.35 -9.63 6.72
CA ASN A 27 -6.31 -9.65 8.18
C ASN A 27 -4.92 -9.99 8.75
N LYS A 28 -3.87 -9.89 7.93
CA LYS A 28 -2.48 -10.20 8.31
C LYS A 28 -1.62 -8.93 8.18
N PRO A 29 -0.47 -8.84 8.87
CA PRO A 29 0.54 -7.85 8.54
C PRO A 29 1.02 -8.07 7.09
N VAL A 30 0.95 -7.04 6.25
CA VAL A 30 1.33 -7.11 4.82
C VAL A 30 2.37 -6.02 4.51
N ALA A 31 3.43 -6.42 3.80
CA ALA A 31 4.40 -5.53 3.19
C ALA A 31 4.54 -5.86 1.70
N VAL A 32 4.64 -4.83 0.86
CA VAL A 32 4.88 -4.96 -0.58
C VAL A 32 6.32 -4.55 -0.85
N GLY A 33 7.10 -5.45 -1.43
CA GLY A 33 8.47 -5.18 -1.88
C GLY A 33 8.55 -4.92 -3.38
N GLY A 34 9.70 -4.44 -3.84
CA GLY A 34 10.00 -4.36 -5.27
C GLY A 34 10.23 -5.74 -5.91
N ASN A 35 10.59 -5.73 -7.21
CA ASN A 35 10.89 -6.95 -7.97
C ASN A 35 11.90 -7.83 -7.19
N PRO A 36 11.59 -9.12 -6.97
CA PRO A 36 12.47 -10.04 -6.24
C PRO A 36 13.92 -10.11 -6.72
N GLU A 37 14.15 -9.99 -8.03
CA GLU A 37 15.49 -10.10 -8.64
C GLU A 37 16.31 -8.83 -8.49
N SER A 38 15.67 -7.67 -8.35
CA SER A 38 16.34 -6.37 -8.32
C SER A 38 16.21 -5.62 -6.98
N ARG A 39 15.40 -6.11 -6.05
CA ARG A 39 15.17 -5.42 -4.77
C ARG A 39 16.42 -5.44 -3.89
N HIS A 40 16.71 -4.31 -3.25
CA HIS A 40 17.80 -4.15 -2.29
C HIS A 40 17.32 -4.13 -0.84
N GLY A 41 16.25 -4.87 -0.52
CA GLY A 41 15.71 -4.98 0.84
C GLY A 41 14.79 -3.83 1.28
N ILE A 42 14.38 -2.95 0.38
CA ILE A 42 13.45 -1.84 0.67
C ILE A 42 11.99 -2.29 0.53
N ILE A 43 11.16 -1.93 1.51
CA ILE A 43 9.71 -2.09 1.47
C ILE A 43 9.09 -0.86 0.80
N LEU A 44 8.22 -1.08 -0.19
CA LEU A 44 7.52 -0.02 -0.92
C LEU A 44 6.31 0.50 -0.15
N THR A 45 5.53 -0.41 0.44
CA THR A 45 4.41 -0.03 1.31
C THR A 45 4.03 -1.16 2.26
N LYS A 46 3.21 -0.84 3.25
CA LYS A 46 2.68 -1.80 4.23
C LYS A 46 1.23 -1.47 4.57
N ASN A 47 0.44 -2.46 4.94
CA ASN A 47 -0.94 -2.23 5.40
C ASN A 47 -0.95 -1.73 6.86
N GLU A 48 -2.13 -1.33 7.34
CA GLU A 48 -2.25 -0.77 8.70
C GLU A 48 -1.98 -1.75 9.83
N ILE A 49 -2.14 -3.04 9.58
CA ILE A 49 -1.81 -4.06 10.59
C ILE A 49 -0.30 -4.10 10.81
N ALA A 50 0.51 -3.93 9.77
CA ALA A 50 1.97 -3.83 9.86
C ALA A 50 2.47 -2.43 10.29
N SER A 51 1.59 -1.45 10.47
CA SER A 51 1.91 -0.10 10.94
C SER A 51 2.04 0.02 12.46
N LYS A 52 1.55 -0.97 13.20
CA LYS A 52 1.64 -1.07 14.66
C LYS A 52 2.91 -1.82 15.08
#